data_AF-A0A521JYV3-F1
#
_entry.id   AF-A0A521JYV3-F1
#
_cell.length_a   1.000
_cell.length_b   1.000
_cell.length_c   1.000
_cell.angle_alpha   90.00
_cell.angle_beta   90.00
_cell.angle_gamma   90.00
#
_symmetry.space_group_name_H-M   'P 1'
#
loop_
_entity.id
_entity.type
_entity.pdbx_description
1 polymer ?
#
loop_
_entity_poly.entity_id
_entity_poly.type
_entity_poly.pdbx_seq_one_letter_code
_entity_poly.pdbx_strand_id
1 'polypeptide(L)'
;MCVFGVAVGWFEAAVVTYLRVAYYPDGLRFPLAPLPGNLLRVELAREAASIVLLAACARLAGRHFLERFAAFMVLFGIWDLVYYAGLWLTLDWPASLATLDILFLIPTPWVGPVWAPCAVSVALIGGGSWIYLTPEREHRVTALDWVVEIAAGLVIIGAMMTAGHAIEGSAVPLDDAAAREFPVAWFWAGLLLGVGWFVWREARAAGSSARS
;
A
#
# COMPACT_ATOMS: atom_id res chain seq x y z
N MET A 1 5.23 16.95 6.35
CA MET A 1 4.60 15.63 6.14
C MET A 1 5.45 14.75 5.21
N CYS A 2 5.77 15.16 3.99
CA CYS A 2 6.55 14.33 3.06
C CYS A 2 7.92 13.89 3.60
N VAL A 3 8.68 14.80 4.22
CA VAL A 3 9.97 14.47 4.87
C VAL A 3 9.80 13.40 5.96
N PHE A 4 8.69 13.46 6.71
CA PHE A 4 8.37 12.44 7.72
C PHE A 4 8.07 11.09 7.07
N GLY A 5 7.25 11.06 6.01
CA GLY A 5 6.98 9.84 5.24
C GLY A 5 8.26 9.21 4.67
N VAL A 6 9.17 10.02 4.14
CA VAL A 6 10.49 9.55 3.65
C VAL A 6 11.32 8.96 4.79
N ALA A 7 11.41 9.65 5.93
CA ALA A 7 12.19 9.18 7.07
C ALA A 7 11.65 7.86 7.63
N VAL A 8 10.33 7.73 7.76
CA VAL A 8 9.70 6.49 8.24
C VAL A 8 9.83 5.36 7.21
N GLY A 9 9.67 5.66 5.92
CA GLY A 9 9.87 4.66 4.85
C GLY A 9 11.29 4.10 4.84
N TRP A 10 12.29 4.97 5.02
CA TRP A 10 13.68 4.55 5.16
C TRP A 10 13.91 3.73 6.44
N PHE A 11 13.32 4.12 7.56
CA PHE A 11 13.42 3.38 8.82
C PHE A 11 12.90 1.95 8.65
N GLU A 12 11.74 1.78 8.02
CA GLU A 12 11.19 0.46 7.73
C GLU A 12 12.09 -0.35 6.79
N ALA A 13 12.58 0.27 5.71
CA ALA A 13 13.52 -0.39 4.80
C ALA A 13 14.79 -0.86 5.52
N ALA A 14 15.33 -0.06 6.44
CA ALA A 14 16.51 -0.43 7.22
C ALA A 14 16.23 -1.63 8.15
N VAL A 15 15.10 -1.63 8.85
CA VAL A 15 14.70 -2.75 9.72
C VAL A 15 14.54 -4.04 8.91
N VAL A 16 13.82 -3.97 7.77
CA VAL A 16 13.63 -5.12 6.89
C VAL A 16 14.93 -5.57 6.24
N THR A 17 15.85 -4.65 5.92
CA THR A 17 17.21 -4.99 5.45
C THR A 17 17.93 -5.84 6.48
N TYR A 18 17.96 -5.42 7.75
CA TYR A 18 18.59 -6.19 8.82
C TYR A 18 17.93 -7.55 9.02
N LEU A 19 16.59 -7.61 8.97
CA LEU A 19 15.85 -8.86 9.06
C LEU A 19 16.22 -9.82 7.93
N ARG A 20 16.25 -9.34 6.68
CA ARG A 20 16.59 -10.15 5.51
C ARG A 20 18.03 -10.65 5.54
N VAL A 21 18.99 -9.80 5.90
CA VAL A 21 20.38 -10.24 6.05
C VAL A 21 20.54 -11.28 7.16
N ALA A 22 19.81 -11.15 8.27
CA ALA A 22 19.92 -12.06 9.40
C ALA A 22 19.23 -13.43 9.18
N TYR A 23 18.09 -13.46 8.49
CA TYR A 23 17.24 -14.66 8.39
C TYR A 23 17.05 -15.20 6.97
N TYR A 24 17.39 -14.40 5.95
CA TYR A 24 17.28 -14.74 4.54
C TYR A 24 18.57 -14.39 3.78
N PRO A 25 19.76 -14.90 4.20
CA PRO A 25 21.05 -14.50 3.63
C PRO A 25 21.20 -14.85 2.15
N ASP A 26 20.47 -15.87 1.66
CA ASP A 26 20.43 -16.27 0.26
C ASP A 26 19.38 -15.49 -0.57
N GLY A 27 18.82 -14.42 0.01
CA GLY A 27 17.75 -13.61 -0.56
C GLY A 27 16.34 -14.13 -0.24
N LEU A 28 15.32 -13.31 -0.54
CA LEU A 28 13.93 -13.74 -0.46
C LEU A 28 13.64 -14.74 -1.59
N ARG A 29 13.77 -16.03 -1.28
CA ARG A 29 13.29 -17.12 -2.11
C ARG A 29 12.05 -17.69 -1.46
N PHE A 30 10.96 -17.72 -2.22
CA PHE A 30 9.72 -18.31 -1.75
C PHE A 30 9.71 -19.83 -1.98
N PRO A 31 9.11 -20.63 -1.07
CA PRO A 31 8.43 -20.20 0.16
C PRO A 31 9.45 -19.72 1.21
N LEU A 32 9.14 -18.60 1.88
CA LEU A 32 10.05 -18.05 2.89
C LEU A 32 10.23 -19.05 4.03
N ALA A 33 11.48 -19.21 4.49
CA ALA A 33 11.74 -19.93 5.72
C ALA A 33 10.88 -19.32 6.85
N PRO A 34 10.13 -20.15 7.60
CA PRO A 34 9.24 -19.65 8.63
C PRO A 34 10.03 -18.90 9.70
N LEU A 35 9.65 -17.66 9.97
CA LEU A 35 10.22 -16.89 11.08
C LEU A 35 9.89 -17.59 12.40
N PRO A 36 10.81 -17.60 13.37
CA PRO A 36 10.49 -18.01 14.74
C PRO A 36 9.25 -17.25 15.24
N GLY A 37 8.31 -17.94 15.88
CA GLY A 37 7.00 -17.35 16.23
C GLY A 37 7.09 -16.11 17.13
N ASN A 38 8.17 -15.93 17.89
CA ASN A 38 8.43 -14.69 18.63
C ASN A 38 8.78 -13.51 17.71
N LEU A 39 9.56 -13.75 16.66
CA LEU A 39 9.94 -12.72 15.69
C LEU A 39 8.76 -12.36 14.78
N LEU A 40 7.93 -13.34 14.40
CA LEU A 40 6.69 -13.07 13.67
C LEU A 40 5.77 -12.10 14.43
N ARG A 41 5.64 -12.25 15.76
CA ARG A 41 4.87 -11.31 16.59
C ARG A 41 5.49 -9.91 16.64
N VAL A 42 6.80 -9.81 16.59
CA VAL A 42 7.51 -8.53 16.52
C VAL A 42 7.24 -7.86 15.17
N GLU A 43 7.27 -8.61 14.07
CA GLU A 43 6.95 -8.08 12.73
C GLU A 43 5.49 -7.60 12.65
N LEU A 44 4.53 -8.38 13.16
CA LEU A 44 3.14 -7.94 13.27
C LEU A 44 3.01 -6.65 14.10
N ALA A 45 3.71 -6.55 15.23
CA ALA A 45 3.69 -5.34 16.05
C ALA A 45 4.33 -4.14 15.33
N ARG A 46 5.41 -4.35 14.57
CA ARG A 46 6.09 -3.32 13.77
C ARG A 46 5.18 -2.78 12.67
N GLU A 47 4.52 -3.66 11.91
CA GLU A 47 3.58 -3.24 10.86
C GLU A 47 2.40 -2.45 11.44
N ALA A 48 1.81 -2.92 12.55
CA ALA A 48 0.76 -2.19 13.25
C ALA A 48 1.26 -0.82 13.75
N ALA A 49 2.46 -0.76 14.32
CA ALA A 49 3.07 0.48 14.79
C ALA A 49 3.32 1.47 13.63
N SER A 50 3.72 0.98 12.46
CA SER A 50 3.90 1.78 11.24
C SER A 50 2.59 2.48 10.84
N ILE A 51 1.49 1.72 10.78
CA ILE A 51 0.17 2.27 10.44
C ILE A 51 -0.26 3.33 11.47
N VAL A 52 -0.09 3.04 12.77
CA VAL A 52 -0.40 3.99 13.85
C VAL A 52 0.42 5.27 13.72
N LEU A 53 1.72 5.16 13.42
CA LEU A 53 2.62 6.29 13.27
C LEU A 53 2.21 7.20 12.10
N LEU A 54 1.89 6.61 10.95
CA LEU A 54 1.40 7.34 9.78
C LEU A 54 0.05 8.02 10.08
N ALA A 55 -0.88 7.31 10.72
CA ALA A 55 -2.19 7.86 11.10
C ALA A 55 -2.08 9.00 12.12
N ALA A 56 -1.16 8.89 13.09
CA ALA A 56 -0.90 9.96 14.06
C ALA A 56 -0.36 11.22 13.38
N CYS A 57 0.61 11.09 12.47
CA CYS A 57 1.14 12.22 11.71
C CYS A 57 0.06 12.87 10.83
N ALA A 58 -0.73 12.06 10.12
CA ALA A 58 -1.83 12.53 9.30
C ALA A 58 -2.89 13.29 10.09
N ARG A 59 -3.21 12.82 11.31
CA ARG A 59 -4.16 13.49 12.21
C ARG A 59 -3.67 14.87 12.65
N LEU A 60 -2.36 15.05 12.84
CA LEU A 60 -1.75 16.34 13.17
C LEU A 60 -1.63 17.27 11.96
N ALA A 61 -1.56 16.72 10.74
CA ALA A 61 -1.38 17.49 9.51
C ALA A 61 -2.66 18.15 8.96
N GLY A 62 -3.85 17.70 9.36
CA GLY A 62 -5.14 18.23 8.88
C GLY A 62 -6.04 18.75 9.99
N ARG A 63 -6.89 19.75 9.66
CA ARG A 63 -7.88 20.33 10.59
C ARG A 63 -9.15 19.49 10.64
N HIS A 64 -9.62 19.07 9.47
CA HIS A 64 -10.87 18.33 9.30
C HIS A 64 -10.62 16.88 8.88
N PHE A 65 -11.66 16.03 8.96
CA PHE A 65 -11.53 14.59 8.69
C PHE A 65 -10.96 14.31 7.29
N LEU A 66 -11.49 14.99 6.26
CA LEU A 66 -11.09 14.74 4.88
C LEU A 66 -9.63 15.15 4.61
N GLU A 67 -9.19 16.30 5.14
CA GLU A 67 -7.77 16.72 5.06
C GLU A 67 -6.84 15.72 5.76
N ARG A 68 -7.24 15.21 6.94
CA ARG A 68 -6.46 14.19 7.67
C ARG A 68 -6.41 12.88 6.91
N PHE A 69 -7.51 12.48 6.27
CA PHE A 69 -7.54 11.28 5.44
C PHE A 69 -6.66 11.42 4.20
N ALA A 70 -6.75 12.55 3.51
CA ALA A 70 -5.90 12.88 2.37
C ALA A 70 -4.41 12.92 2.76
N ALA A 71 -4.08 13.51 3.91
CA ALA A 71 -2.75 13.49 4.48
C ALA A 71 -2.24 12.07 4.73
N PHE A 72 -3.10 11.19 5.25
CA PHE A 72 -2.77 9.77 5.45
C PHE A 72 -2.48 9.06 4.13
N MET A 73 -3.31 9.26 3.09
CA MET A 73 -3.10 8.67 1.76
C MET A 73 -1.73 9.05 1.20
N VAL A 74 -1.37 10.33 1.26
CA VAL A 74 -0.07 10.82 0.78
C VAL A 74 1.07 10.24 1.61
N LEU A 75 0.95 10.21 2.95
CA LEU A 75 1.96 9.62 3.82
C LEU A 75 2.16 8.14 3.55
N PHE A 76 1.09 7.38 3.42
CA PHE A 76 1.12 5.94 3.16
C PHE A 76 1.80 5.65 1.83
N GLY A 77 1.42 6.35 0.75
CA GLY A 77 2.04 6.13 -0.55
C GLY A 77 3.52 6.54 -0.59
N ILE A 78 3.91 7.65 0.05
CA ILE A 78 5.32 8.05 0.12
C ILE A 78 6.13 7.02 0.92
N TRP A 79 5.62 6.62 2.08
CA TRP A 79 6.26 5.63 2.95
C TRP A 79 6.54 4.33 2.19
N ASP A 80 5.54 3.81 1.47
CA ASP A 80 5.63 2.55 0.73
C ASP A 80 6.62 2.63 -0.44
N LEU A 81 6.58 3.71 -1.24
CA LEU A 81 7.54 3.90 -2.34
C LEU A 81 8.98 4.07 -1.84
N VAL A 82 9.17 4.80 -0.73
CA VAL A 82 10.49 4.98 -0.13
C VAL A 82 10.99 3.67 0.50
N TYR A 83 10.10 2.85 1.05
CA TYR A 83 10.44 1.51 1.53
C TYR A 83 11.06 0.66 0.41
N TYR A 84 10.39 0.55 -0.75
CA TYR A 84 10.93 -0.19 -1.89
C TYR A 84 12.21 0.42 -2.46
N ALA A 85 12.30 1.75 -2.52
CA ALA A 85 13.53 2.42 -2.96
C ALA A 85 14.69 2.13 -1.99
N GLY A 86 14.43 2.10 -0.68
CA GLY A 86 15.40 1.75 0.35
C GLY A 86 15.90 0.32 0.17
N LEU A 87 14.99 -0.65 0.00
CA LEU A 87 15.37 -2.04 -0.26
C LEU A 87 16.20 -2.21 -1.53
N TRP A 88 15.85 -1.47 -2.59
CA TRP A 88 16.61 -1.51 -3.83
C TRP A 88 18.04 -0.98 -3.62
N LEU A 89 18.19 0.10 -2.85
CA LEU A 89 19.49 0.67 -2.53
C LEU A 89 20.35 -0.19 -1.61
N THR A 90 19.75 -0.94 -0.67
CA THR A 90 20.48 -1.69 0.35
C THR A 90 20.70 -3.16 0.01
N LEU A 91 19.80 -3.77 -0.76
CA LEU A 91 19.78 -5.20 -1.05
C LEU A 91 19.83 -5.53 -2.54
N ASP A 92 19.81 -4.52 -3.42
CA ASP A 92 19.61 -4.72 -4.88
C ASP A 92 18.33 -5.53 -5.18
N TRP A 93 17.31 -5.34 -4.33
CA TRP A 93 16.02 -6.01 -4.41
C TRP A 93 14.89 -4.97 -4.41
N PRO A 94 13.85 -5.10 -5.24
CA PRO A 94 13.55 -6.24 -6.10
C PRO A 94 14.31 -6.19 -7.43
N ALA A 95 14.59 -7.37 -8.01
CA ALA A 95 15.22 -7.49 -9.32
C ALA A 95 14.33 -6.93 -10.46
N SER A 96 13.01 -6.94 -10.28
CA SER A 96 12.06 -6.32 -11.19
C SER A 96 10.78 -5.91 -10.45
N LEU A 97 9.98 -5.03 -11.03
CA LEU A 97 8.66 -4.70 -10.46
C LEU A 97 7.68 -5.88 -10.45
N ALA A 98 7.94 -6.95 -11.21
CA ALA A 98 7.14 -8.17 -11.22
C ALA A 98 7.54 -9.16 -10.11
N THR A 99 8.63 -8.89 -9.38
CA THR A 99 9.05 -9.72 -8.25
C THR A 99 7.97 -9.70 -7.16
N LEU A 100 7.60 -10.89 -6.68
CA LEU A 100 6.63 -11.04 -5.59
C LEU A 100 7.21 -10.54 -4.27
N ASP A 101 6.37 -9.88 -3.48
CA ASP A 101 6.67 -9.47 -2.10
C ASP A 101 5.53 -9.85 -1.16
N ILE A 102 5.85 -9.90 0.14
CA ILE A 102 4.85 -9.89 1.20
C ILE A 102 4.72 -8.45 1.68
N LEU A 103 3.62 -7.79 1.31
CA LEU A 103 3.40 -6.36 1.54
C LEU A 103 3.07 -6.07 3.01
N PHE A 104 2.21 -6.90 3.60
CA PHE A 104 1.72 -6.81 4.96
C PHE A 104 1.36 -8.21 5.46
N LEU A 105 1.42 -8.43 6.76
CA LEU A 105 1.02 -9.65 7.45
C LEU A 105 -0.35 -9.53 8.12
N ILE A 106 -0.87 -8.31 8.30
CA ILE A 106 -2.15 -8.04 8.98
C ILE A 106 -3.28 -7.82 7.96
N PRO A 107 -4.47 -8.42 8.14
CA PRO A 107 -4.82 -9.45 9.13
C PRO A 107 -4.32 -10.85 8.74
N THR A 108 -4.01 -11.05 7.47
CA THR A 108 -3.35 -12.23 6.88
C THR A 108 -2.31 -11.73 5.88
N PRO A 109 -1.37 -12.57 5.42
CA PRO A 109 -0.37 -12.15 4.43
C PRO A 109 -0.99 -11.59 3.14
N TRP A 110 -0.53 -10.42 2.74
CA TRP A 110 -0.85 -9.78 1.47
C TRP A 110 0.33 -10.01 0.54
N VAL A 111 0.12 -10.81 -0.50
CA VAL A 111 1.19 -11.13 -1.45
C VAL A 111 0.84 -10.57 -2.81
N GLY A 112 1.83 -9.98 -3.47
CA GLY A 112 1.66 -9.46 -4.82
C GLY A 112 2.98 -9.02 -5.42
N PRO A 113 3.01 -8.81 -6.75
CA PRO A 113 4.17 -8.24 -7.40
C PRO A 113 4.38 -6.79 -6.96
N VAL A 114 5.62 -6.33 -6.84
CA VAL A 114 5.98 -4.97 -6.35
C VAL A 114 5.29 -3.83 -7.11
N TRP A 115 4.96 -4.01 -8.39
CA TRP A 115 4.20 -2.99 -9.14
C TRP A 115 2.81 -2.74 -8.54
N ALA A 116 2.18 -3.72 -7.90
CA ALA A 116 0.83 -3.61 -7.32
C ALA A 116 0.78 -2.60 -6.15
N PRO A 117 1.58 -2.73 -5.07
CA PRO A 117 1.64 -1.72 -4.02
C PRO A 117 2.10 -0.36 -4.56
N CYS A 118 3.09 -0.33 -5.47
CA CYS A 118 3.54 0.92 -6.08
C CYS A 118 2.41 1.64 -6.85
N ALA A 119 1.56 0.91 -7.59
CA ALA A 119 0.43 1.49 -8.30
C ALA A 119 -0.64 2.06 -7.34
N VAL A 120 -0.93 1.35 -6.24
CA VAL A 120 -1.81 1.86 -5.18
C VAL A 120 -1.21 3.12 -4.56
N SER A 121 0.09 3.11 -4.25
CA SER A 121 0.80 4.23 -3.65
C SER A 121 0.79 5.48 -4.54
N VAL A 122 0.98 5.33 -5.85
CA VAL A 122 0.85 6.44 -6.81
C VAL A 122 -0.58 6.99 -6.85
N ALA A 123 -1.60 6.11 -6.86
CA ALA A 123 -3.00 6.54 -6.83
C ALA A 123 -3.37 7.28 -5.53
N LEU A 124 -2.91 6.78 -4.39
CA LEU A 124 -3.11 7.40 -3.08
C LEU A 124 -2.41 8.76 -2.98
N ILE A 125 -1.17 8.87 -3.45
CA ILE A 125 -0.45 10.16 -3.50
C ILE A 125 -1.21 11.14 -4.40
N GLY A 126 -1.63 10.71 -5.59
CA GLY A 126 -2.35 11.57 -6.54
C GLY A 126 -3.67 12.09 -5.98
N GLY A 127 -4.57 11.18 -5.57
CA GLY A 127 -5.87 11.53 -5.02
C GLY A 127 -5.78 12.29 -3.69
N GLY A 128 -4.90 11.84 -2.79
CA GLY A 128 -4.66 12.51 -1.51
C GLY A 128 -4.06 13.91 -1.69
N SER A 129 -3.10 14.08 -2.59
CA SER A 129 -2.51 15.41 -2.86
C SER A 129 -3.54 16.34 -3.48
N TRP A 130 -4.38 15.84 -4.39
CA TRP A 130 -5.46 16.63 -4.98
C TRP A 130 -6.39 17.20 -3.89
N ILE A 131 -6.94 16.33 -3.05
CA ILE A 131 -7.85 16.72 -1.96
C ILE A 131 -7.14 17.67 -0.97
N TYR A 132 -5.89 17.39 -0.61
CA TYR A 132 -5.16 18.15 0.40
C TYR A 132 -4.72 19.53 -0.09
N LEU A 133 -4.38 19.67 -1.37
CA LEU A 133 -3.87 20.91 -1.97
C LEU A 133 -4.97 21.83 -2.51
N THR A 134 -6.23 21.37 -2.56
CA THR A 134 -7.37 22.22 -2.93
C THR A 134 -8.38 22.41 -1.78
N PRO A 135 -7.94 22.86 -0.59
CA PRO A 135 -8.82 22.96 0.59
C PRO A 135 -9.98 23.95 0.40
N GLU A 136 -9.84 24.93 -0.49
CA GLU A 136 -10.90 25.87 -0.85
C GLU A 136 -12.02 25.26 -1.69
N ARG A 137 -11.82 24.08 -2.29
CA ARG A 137 -12.86 23.38 -3.05
C ARG A 137 -13.74 22.59 -2.09
N GLU A 138 -15.05 22.72 -2.29
CA GLU A 138 -16.01 21.90 -1.53
C GLU A 138 -16.01 20.46 -2.07
N HIS A 139 -15.20 19.59 -1.46
CA HIS A 139 -15.22 18.17 -1.74
C HIS A 139 -16.48 17.53 -1.11
N ARG A 140 -17.57 17.49 -1.87
CA ARG A 140 -18.84 16.86 -1.43
C ARG A 140 -18.77 15.35 -1.53
N VAL A 141 -18.16 14.73 -0.51
CA VAL A 141 -18.10 13.27 -0.37
C VAL A 141 -19.42 12.75 0.19
N THR A 142 -20.09 11.88 -0.57
CA THR A 142 -21.36 11.25 -0.21
C THR A 142 -21.13 9.84 0.38
N ALA A 143 -22.16 9.25 0.99
CA ALA A 143 -22.08 7.87 1.46
C ALA A 143 -21.80 6.86 0.33
N LEU A 144 -22.33 7.12 -0.87
CA LEU A 144 -22.05 6.29 -2.04
C LEU A 144 -20.57 6.33 -2.43
N ASP A 145 -19.93 7.49 -2.32
CA ASP A 145 -18.50 7.64 -2.61
C ASP A 145 -17.67 6.74 -1.69
N TRP A 146 -17.95 6.78 -0.39
CA TRP A 146 -17.30 5.90 0.57
C TRP A 146 -17.53 4.42 0.27
N VAL A 147 -18.76 4.03 -0.09
CA VAL A 147 -19.08 2.63 -0.42
C VAL A 147 -18.28 2.17 -1.63
N VAL A 148 -18.20 2.98 -2.69
CA VAL A 148 -17.45 2.63 -3.90
C VAL A 148 -15.95 2.54 -3.62
N GLU A 149 -15.37 3.52 -2.93
CA GLU A 149 -13.93 3.53 -2.61
C GLU A 149 -13.55 2.37 -1.66
N ILE A 150 -14.39 2.08 -0.65
CA ILE A 150 -14.17 0.93 0.25
C ILE A 150 -14.27 -0.37 -0.53
N ALA A 151 -15.29 -0.53 -1.40
CA ALA A 151 -15.43 -1.73 -2.22
C ALA A 151 -14.24 -1.91 -3.16
N ALA A 152 -13.77 -0.84 -3.80
CA ALA A 152 -12.58 -0.83 -4.65
C ALA A 152 -11.32 -1.28 -3.87
N GLY A 153 -11.11 -0.71 -2.67
CA GLY A 153 -10.01 -1.10 -1.78
C GLY A 153 -10.10 -2.57 -1.33
N LEU A 154 -11.29 -3.06 -0.99
CA LEU A 154 -11.50 -4.46 -0.60
C LEU A 154 -11.24 -5.43 -1.77
N VAL A 155 -11.56 -5.05 -3.00
CA VAL A 155 -11.24 -5.87 -4.19
C VAL A 155 -9.73 -5.95 -4.41
N ILE A 156 -9.01 -4.84 -4.24
CA ILE A 156 -7.54 -4.80 -4.33
C ILE A 156 -6.91 -5.69 -3.24
N ILE A 157 -7.32 -5.49 -1.98
CA ILE A 157 -6.82 -6.26 -0.85
C ILE A 157 -7.18 -7.74 -1.00
N GLY A 158 -8.39 -8.06 -1.45
CA GLY A 158 -8.83 -9.43 -1.72
C GLY A 158 -7.98 -10.13 -2.77
N ALA A 159 -7.56 -9.43 -3.83
CA ALA A 159 -6.62 -9.98 -4.81
C ALA A 159 -5.26 -10.33 -4.18
N MET A 160 -4.75 -9.51 -3.25
CA MET A 160 -3.49 -9.77 -2.55
C MET A 160 -3.60 -10.88 -1.49
N MET A 161 -4.70 -10.91 -0.74
CA MET A 161 -4.95 -11.92 0.28
C MET A 161 -5.15 -13.29 -0.34
N THR A 162 -5.88 -13.39 -1.47
CA THR A 162 -6.07 -14.67 -2.17
C THR A 162 -4.74 -15.24 -2.68
N ALA A 163 -3.86 -14.40 -3.22
CA ALA A 163 -2.49 -14.79 -3.56
C ALA A 163 -1.68 -15.22 -2.33
N GLY A 164 -1.84 -14.51 -1.19
CA GLY A 164 -1.21 -14.88 0.08
C GLY A 164 -1.63 -16.26 0.57
N HIS A 165 -2.92 -16.55 0.61
CA HIS A 165 -3.45 -17.86 1.05
C HIS A 165 -3.03 -19.02 0.14
N ALA A 166 -2.84 -18.78 -1.17
CA ALA A 166 -2.34 -19.81 -2.09
C ALA A 166 -0.88 -20.21 -1.77
N ILE A 167 -0.11 -19.27 -1.23
CA ILE A 167 1.29 -19.48 -0.84
C ILE A 167 1.38 -20.05 0.59
N GLU A 168 0.43 -19.70 1.45
CA GLU A 168 0.32 -20.17 2.83
C GLU A 168 -0.10 -21.66 2.89
N GLY A 169 0.85 -22.56 2.63
CA GLY A 169 0.65 -24.02 2.69
C GLY A 169 1.24 -24.80 1.53
N SER A 170 1.74 -24.14 0.48
CA SER A 170 2.47 -24.80 -0.60
C SER A 170 3.95 -24.96 -0.21
N ALA A 171 4.41 -26.21 -0.09
CA ALA A 171 5.84 -26.54 0.00
C ALA A 171 6.57 -26.41 -1.35
N VAL A 172 5.93 -25.74 -2.32
CA VAL A 172 6.36 -25.65 -3.70
C VAL A 172 7.25 -24.42 -3.85
N PRO A 173 8.52 -24.59 -4.29
CA PRO A 173 9.36 -23.48 -4.72
C PRO A 173 8.61 -22.63 -5.74
N LEU A 174 8.46 -21.33 -5.48
CA LEU A 174 7.73 -20.45 -6.38
C LEU A 174 8.65 -20.03 -7.53
N ASP A 175 8.93 -20.97 -8.42
CA ASP A 175 9.57 -20.72 -9.70
C ASP A 175 8.47 -20.20 -10.63
N ASP A 176 8.34 -18.88 -10.79
CA ASP A 176 7.42 -18.17 -11.71
C ASP A 176 5.91 -18.54 -11.63
N ALA A 177 5.50 -19.53 -10.84
CA ALA A 177 4.18 -20.14 -10.87
C ALA A 177 3.17 -19.37 -10.01
N ALA A 178 3.54 -18.89 -8.81
CA ALA A 178 2.66 -18.02 -8.02
C ALA A 178 2.50 -16.61 -8.61
N ALA A 179 3.47 -16.12 -9.39
CA ALA A 179 3.30 -14.89 -10.14
C ALA A 179 2.20 -15.01 -11.22
N ARG A 180 1.84 -16.24 -11.64
CA ARG A 180 0.68 -16.51 -12.52
C ARG A 180 -0.65 -16.58 -11.78
N GLU A 181 -0.64 -16.70 -10.46
CA GLU A 181 -1.86 -16.81 -9.64
C GLU A 181 -2.30 -15.48 -9.03
N PHE A 182 -1.46 -14.45 -9.01
CA PHE A 182 -1.90 -13.12 -8.59
C PHE A 182 -3.11 -12.69 -9.45
N PRO A 183 -4.29 -12.39 -8.87
CA PRO A 183 -5.48 -12.04 -9.63
C PRO A 183 -5.39 -10.64 -10.24
N VAL A 184 -4.54 -10.47 -11.27
CA VAL A 184 -4.24 -9.20 -11.94
C VAL A 184 -5.52 -8.48 -12.38
N ALA A 185 -6.49 -9.22 -12.91
CA ALA A 185 -7.76 -8.67 -13.35
C ALA A 185 -8.57 -8.07 -12.19
N TRP A 186 -8.59 -8.73 -11.02
CA TRP A 186 -9.31 -8.23 -9.85
C TRP A 186 -8.62 -6.99 -9.29
N PHE A 187 -7.28 -7.03 -9.19
CA PHE A 187 -6.49 -5.90 -8.76
C PHE A 187 -6.77 -4.65 -9.61
N TRP A 188 -6.64 -4.77 -10.94
CA TRP A 188 -6.89 -3.63 -11.83
C TRP A 188 -8.36 -3.22 -11.85
N ALA A 189 -9.32 -4.15 -11.74
CA ALA A 189 -10.72 -3.80 -11.64
C ALA A 189 -10.99 -2.93 -10.39
N GLY A 190 -10.43 -3.28 -9.24
CA GLY A 190 -10.51 -2.48 -8.02
C GLY A 190 -9.84 -1.11 -8.19
N LEU A 191 -8.60 -1.09 -8.67
CA LEU A 191 -7.84 0.17 -8.83
C LEU A 191 -8.49 1.13 -9.83
N LEU A 192 -8.93 0.63 -10.99
CA LEU A 192 -9.62 1.43 -12.00
C LEU A 192 -11.00 1.90 -11.53
N LEU A 193 -11.71 1.09 -10.74
CA LEU A 193 -12.98 1.49 -10.14
C LEU A 193 -12.78 2.67 -9.18
N GLY A 194 -11.83 2.57 -8.24
CA GLY A 194 -11.57 3.64 -7.27
C GLY A 194 -11.06 4.91 -7.95
N VAL A 195 -9.97 4.82 -8.72
CA VAL A 195 -9.40 5.99 -9.42
C VAL A 195 -10.40 6.60 -10.39
N GLY A 196 -11.11 5.77 -11.16
CA GLY A 196 -12.11 6.22 -12.13
C GLY A 196 -13.30 6.90 -11.46
N TRP A 197 -13.80 6.36 -10.35
CA TRP A 197 -14.89 6.95 -9.57
C TRP A 197 -14.50 8.30 -9.01
N PHE A 198 -13.34 8.38 -8.34
CA PHE A 198 -12.79 9.61 -7.81
C PHE A 198 -12.66 10.72 -8.87
N VAL A 199 -12.00 10.42 -10.00
CA VAL A 199 -11.81 11.38 -11.10
C VAL A 199 -13.15 11.84 -11.67
N TRP A 200 -14.10 10.93 -11.86
CA TRP A 200 -15.42 11.25 -12.38
C TRP A 200 -16.23 12.15 -11.42
N ARG A 201 -16.15 11.90 -10.10
CA ARG A 201 -16.81 12.75 -9.09
C ARG A 201 -16.24 14.16 -9.07
N GLU A 202 -14.92 14.29 -9.06
CA GLU A 202 -14.24 15.58 -9.07
C GLU A 202 -14.54 16.37 -10.37
N ALA A 203 -14.56 15.71 -11.53
CA ALA A 203 -14.91 16.33 -12.80
C ALA A 203 -16.37 16.85 -12.82
N ARG A 204 -17.32 16.11 -12.23
CA ARG A 204 -18.71 16.55 -12.12
C ARG A 204 -18.90 17.72 -11.15
N ALA A 205 -18.19 17.71 -10.03
CA ALA A 205 -18.24 18.81 -9.06
C ALA A 205 -17.73 20.13 -9.67
N ALA A 206 -16.64 20.07 -10.46
CA ALA A 206 -16.14 21.23 -11.21
C ALA A 206 -17.18 21.77 -12.22
N GLY A 207 -17.85 20.89 -12.96
CA GLY A 207 -18.86 21.27 -13.95
C GLY A 207 -20.12 21.93 -13.36
N SER A 208 -20.51 21.58 -12.13
CA SER A 208 -21.62 22.24 -11.42
C SER A 208 -21.28 23.64 -10.92
N SER A 209 -20.04 23.87 -10.48
CA SER A 209 -19.60 25.19 -9.97
C SER A 209 -19.49 26.28 -11.05
N ALA A 210 -19.31 25.88 -12.32
CA ALA A 210 -19.24 26.81 -13.46
C ALA A 210 -20.61 27.26 -14.01
N ARG A 211 -21.71 26.68 -13.50
CA ARG A 211 -23.09 26.97 -13.96
C ARG A 211 -23.95 27.72 -12.92
N SER A 212 -23.40 28.04 -11.75
CA SER A 212 -24.01 28.85 -10.70
C SER A 212 -23.37 30.23 -10.66
#